data_AF-A0A1G5W0Q1-F1
#
_entry.id   AF-A0A1G5W0Q1-F1
#
_cell.length_a   1.000
_cell.length_b   1.000
_cell.length_c   1.000
_cell.angle_alpha   90.00
_cell.angle_beta   90.00
_cell.angle_gamma   90.00
#
_symmetry.space_group_name_H-M   'P 1'
#
loop_
_entity.id
_entity.type
_entity.pdbx_description
1 polymer ?
#
loop_
_entity_poly.entity_id
_entity_poly.type
_entity_poly.pdbx_seq_one_letter_code
_entity_poly.pdbx_strand_id
1 'polypeptide(L)'
;MPTNSYNNNSDRNSKKGVPFVYDGGLPFFACVRDYLKDNGYSFSICGGNYGAKCGRCKVRFESNAPLPDAIERKLLTPDELRDGVRLACRTNPKPSSKVSILFGNKTEIVTGSKATEENRMPDRDVVAIDLGTSTVVFSYWDSKQKKERLYKADNPQIKYGSDVISRIDAAKRLGREAISNELCDFLYEGLKEVTEGLAPKSIPVYVGGNTIMLHVLSGEDSSGLGAYPFTPAFLDERKITYKDVTFTLLPGISSFVGADITAGLISEEVLPIGAASRGKLFVDLGTNAELALCTGEKIYCTACAAGSAFSTDAGVGSEGISALAVLLKEGKVDRTGLLLDEGAPITQKDIRDIQLAKAAVATGIEILLNKSGLEYKDIESVSIAGGFGYFLNVDDAAAIGLIPKELKGKTYASGNTCLRGSLIYDKVEKELKDFRKSFVPIESALEEGFDDLFMRQVDF
;
A
#
# COMPACT_ATOMS: atom_id res chain seq x y z
N MET A 1 -49.99 -22.29 12.57
CA MET A 1 -48.88 -22.35 11.62
C MET A 1 -49.12 -21.33 10.52
N PRO A 2 -48.28 -20.28 10.44
CA PRO A 2 -48.01 -19.65 9.16
C PRO A 2 -46.50 -19.35 8.95
N THR A 3 -46.00 -19.88 7.83
CA THR A 3 -45.00 -19.37 6.88
C THR A 3 -44.08 -18.20 7.28
N ASN A 4 -42.78 -18.49 7.43
CA ASN A 4 -41.69 -17.51 7.36
C ASN A 4 -41.25 -17.32 5.91
N SER A 5 -41.49 -16.13 5.34
CA SER A 5 -40.88 -15.67 4.10
C SER A 5 -39.56 -14.95 4.42
N TYR A 6 -38.43 -15.56 4.04
CA TYR A 6 -37.15 -14.88 3.99
C TYR A 6 -37.15 -13.88 2.84
N ASN A 7 -37.10 -12.58 3.16
CA ASN A 7 -36.88 -11.53 2.17
C ASN A 7 -35.40 -11.16 2.19
N ASN A 8 -34.68 -11.58 1.14
CA ASN A 8 -33.33 -11.13 0.82
C ASN A 8 -33.40 -9.67 0.39
N ASN A 9 -32.87 -8.75 1.19
CA ASN A 9 -32.58 -7.39 0.74
C ASN A 9 -31.07 -7.20 0.55
N SER A 10 -30.72 -7.21 -0.73
CA SER A 10 -29.56 -6.58 -1.34
C SER A 10 -29.55 -5.08 -1.07
N ASP A 11 -28.71 -4.62 -0.13
CA ASP A 11 -28.30 -3.23 0.00
C ASP A 11 -27.05 -3.16 0.89
N ARG A 12 -25.88 -3.50 0.33
CA ARG A 12 -24.58 -3.44 1.02
C ARG A 12 -23.58 -2.46 0.39
N ASN A 13 -24.01 -1.60 -0.52
CA ASN A 13 -23.15 -0.61 -1.17
C ASN A 13 -23.73 0.80 -1.01
N SER A 14 -23.13 1.66 -0.16
CA SER A 14 -23.13 3.15 -0.23
C SER A 14 -23.06 3.93 1.11
N LYS A 15 -22.78 3.35 2.29
CA LYS A 15 -22.78 4.13 3.55
C LYS A 15 -21.44 4.79 3.90
N LYS A 16 -21.03 5.84 3.16
CA LYS A 16 -20.11 6.87 3.70
C LYS A 16 -20.94 7.98 4.34
N GLY A 17 -20.61 8.38 5.58
CA GLY A 17 -21.20 9.56 6.22
C GLY A 17 -22.69 9.46 6.55
N VAL A 18 -23.27 8.25 6.62
CA VAL A 18 -24.63 8.10 7.14
C VAL A 18 -24.55 8.07 8.67
N PRO A 19 -25.04 9.11 9.37
CA PRO A 19 -25.07 9.09 10.82
C PRO A 19 -25.90 7.90 11.29
N PHE A 20 -25.34 7.08 12.18
CA PHE A 20 -26.12 6.09 12.91
C PHE A 20 -26.57 6.69 14.24
N VAL A 21 -27.74 6.26 14.70
CA VAL A 21 -28.27 6.62 16.01
C VAL A 21 -27.94 5.49 16.96
N TYR A 22 -27.19 5.79 18.01
CA TYR A 22 -26.94 4.81 19.07
C TYR A 22 -28.22 4.58 19.89
N ASP A 23 -28.69 3.33 19.89
CA ASP A 23 -29.95 2.89 20.49
C ASP A 23 -29.86 2.49 21.97
N GLY A 24 -28.66 2.52 22.56
CA GLY A 24 -28.45 2.19 23.97
C GLY A 24 -28.18 0.71 24.24
N GLY A 25 -27.97 -0.12 23.21
CA GLY A 25 -27.83 -1.58 23.34
C GLY A 25 -26.48 -2.12 23.85
N LEU A 26 -25.48 -1.28 24.12
CA LEU A 26 -24.17 -1.78 24.56
C LEU A 26 -24.01 -1.89 26.08
N PRO A 27 -23.15 -2.82 26.56
CA PRO A 27 -22.68 -2.83 27.94
C PRO A 27 -22.08 -1.47 28.35
N PHE A 28 -22.21 -1.10 29.63
CA PHE A 28 -21.71 0.18 30.18
C PHE A 28 -20.22 0.47 29.89
N PHE A 29 -19.41 -0.56 29.63
CA PHE A 29 -17.98 -0.45 29.33
C PHE A 29 -17.62 -0.43 27.84
N ALA A 30 -18.61 -0.53 26.95
CA ALA A 30 -18.37 -0.53 25.51
C ALA A 30 -18.10 0.89 24.99
N CYS A 31 -17.21 0.99 24.01
CA CYS A 31 -16.94 2.23 23.31
C CYS A 31 -17.59 2.24 21.91
N VAL A 32 -17.62 3.39 21.24
CA VAL A 32 -18.15 3.53 19.88
C VAL A 32 -17.53 2.52 18.91
N ARG A 33 -16.25 2.15 19.11
CA ARG A 33 -15.59 1.11 18.31
C ARG A 33 -16.28 -0.24 18.44
N ASP A 34 -16.64 -0.67 19.65
CA ASP A 34 -17.25 -1.99 19.87
C ASP A 34 -18.59 -2.09 19.14
N TYR A 35 -19.39 -1.02 19.22
CA TYR A 35 -20.63 -0.89 18.44
C TYR A 35 -20.39 -1.03 16.93
N LEU A 36 -19.41 -0.31 16.42
CA LEU A 36 -19.10 -0.29 15.00
C LEU A 36 -18.57 -1.66 14.53
N LYS A 37 -17.77 -2.35 15.36
CA LYS A 37 -17.31 -3.72 15.09
C LYS A 37 -18.48 -4.70 14.98
N ASP A 38 -19.41 -4.64 15.92
CA ASP A 38 -20.61 -5.49 15.93
C ASP A 38 -21.52 -5.23 14.71
N ASN A 39 -21.42 -4.04 14.11
CA ASN A 39 -22.14 -3.63 12.91
C ASN A 39 -21.31 -3.77 11.61
N GLY A 40 -20.22 -4.55 11.64
CA GLY A 40 -19.46 -4.92 10.45
C GLY A 40 -18.45 -3.88 9.95
N TYR A 41 -18.13 -2.86 10.74
CA TYR A 41 -17.05 -1.92 10.44
C TYR A 41 -15.72 -2.44 10.98
N SER A 42 -14.70 -2.51 10.12
CA SER A 42 -13.34 -2.93 10.50
C SER A 42 -12.49 -1.73 10.94
N PHE A 43 -11.67 -1.94 11.97
CA PHE A 43 -10.76 -0.94 12.54
C PHE A 43 -9.33 -1.42 12.43
N SER A 44 -8.38 -0.52 12.21
CA SER A 44 -6.96 -0.85 12.33
C SER A 44 -6.56 -1.00 13.81
N ILE A 45 -6.53 -2.26 14.23
CA ILE A 45 -5.74 -3.02 15.23
C ILE A 45 -5.43 -2.40 16.61
N CYS A 46 -5.34 -1.09 16.85
CA CYS A 46 -4.94 -0.62 18.19
C CYS A 46 -5.92 -1.04 19.28
N GLY A 47 -7.19 -1.31 18.93
CA GLY A 47 -8.16 -1.92 19.84
C GLY A 47 -8.37 -1.13 21.13
N GLY A 48 -8.04 0.17 21.17
CA GLY A 48 -8.04 0.97 22.40
C GLY A 48 -7.00 0.56 23.43
N ASN A 49 -6.21 -0.47 23.16
CA ASN A 49 -5.17 -0.98 24.04
C ASN A 49 -3.98 -0.01 24.09
N TYR A 50 -3.24 -0.03 25.21
CA TYR A 50 -2.16 0.91 25.54
C TYR A 50 -2.56 2.38 25.63
N GLY A 51 -3.81 2.63 26.04
CA GLY A 51 -4.30 3.98 26.30
C GLY A 51 -4.70 4.76 25.04
N ALA A 52 -4.94 4.07 23.92
CA ALA A 52 -5.48 4.68 22.70
C ALA A 52 -4.68 5.92 22.22
N LYS A 53 -3.36 5.80 22.22
CA LYS A 53 -2.42 6.91 21.95
C LYS A 53 -2.23 7.21 20.45
N CYS A 54 -2.85 6.45 19.54
CA CYS A 54 -2.62 6.59 18.09
C CYS A 54 -3.44 7.70 17.42
N GLY A 55 -4.59 8.10 17.99
CA GLY A 55 -5.44 9.17 17.45
C GLY A 55 -6.18 8.83 16.14
N ARG A 56 -6.16 7.58 15.69
CA ARG A 56 -6.61 7.19 14.33
C ARG A 56 -8.11 6.88 14.20
N CYS A 57 -8.80 6.55 15.30
CA CYS A 57 -10.21 6.15 15.26
C CYS A 57 -11.18 7.34 15.40
N LYS A 58 -11.00 8.41 14.63
CA LYS A 58 -11.78 9.65 14.74
C LYS A 58 -13.24 9.49 14.29
N VAL A 59 -14.20 9.65 15.18
CA VAL A 59 -15.64 9.73 14.84
C VAL A 59 -16.16 11.12 15.13
N ARG A 60 -17.15 11.58 14.37
CA ARG A 60 -17.82 12.86 14.61
C ARG A 60 -19.16 12.61 15.29
N PHE A 61 -19.38 13.20 16.45
CA PHE A 61 -20.70 13.27 17.05
C PHE A 61 -21.45 14.47 16.48
N GLU A 62 -22.51 14.22 15.70
CA GLU A 62 -23.40 15.27 15.19
C GLU A 62 -24.33 15.78 16.30
N SER A 63 -24.55 14.98 17.33
CA SER A 63 -25.27 15.38 18.54
C SER A 63 -24.80 14.57 19.74
N ASN A 64 -24.93 15.16 20.94
CA ASN A 64 -24.62 14.51 22.22
C ASN A 64 -23.17 14.01 22.33
N ALA A 65 -22.20 14.80 21.83
CA ALA A 65 -20.77 14.52 21.96
C ALA A 65 -20.36 14.47 23.46
N PRO A 66 -19.73 13.39 23.95
CA PRO A 66 -19.15 13.36 25.28
C PRO A 66 -18.01 14.38 25.44
N LEU A 67 -17.66 14.75 26.67
CA LEU A 67 -16.52 15.65 26.90
C LEU A 67 -15.20 14.94 26.56
N PRO A 68 -14.22 15.61 25.93
CA PRO A 68 -12.98 14.98 25.55
C PRO A 68 -12.06 14.80 26.76
N ASP A 69 -11.41 13.64 26.82
CA ASP A 69 -10.47 13.31 27.88
C ASP A 69 -9.07 13.94 27.67
N ALA A 70 -8.15 13.72 28.61
CA ALA A 70 -6.80 14.30 28.56
C ALA A 70 -5.97 13.80 27.36
N ILE A 71 -6.22 12.59 26.87
CA ILE A 71 -5.50 12.00 25.73
C ILE A 71 -6.07 12.57 24.43
N GLU A 72 -7.39 12.66 24.32
CA GLU A 72 -8.06 13.30 23.17
C GLU A 72 -7.63 14.76 23.03
N ARG A 73 -7.49 15.50 24.13
CA ARG A 73 -6.97 16.89 24.13
C ARG A 73 -5.53 17.01 23.64
N LYS A 74 -4.76 15.92 23.69
CA LYS A 74 -3.38 15.88 23.20
C LYS A 74 -3.30 15.46 21.72
N LEU A 75 -4.25 14.63 21.26
CA LEU A 75 -4.21 14.01 19.94
C LEU A 75 -5.13 14.67 18.90
N LEU A 76 -6.16 15.40 19.34
CA LEU A 76 -7.12 16.08 18.48
C LEU A 76 -6.91 17.59 18.56
N THR A 77 -7.09 18.28 17.43
CA THR A 77 -6.99 19.73 17.40
C THR A 77 -8.17 20.39 18.13
N PRO A 78 -8.02 21.65 18.60
CA PRO A 78 -9.15 22.37 19.19
C PRO A 78 -10.37 22.48 18.27
N ASP A 79 -10.18 22.59 16.96
CA ASP A 79 -11.26 22.61 15.96
C ASP A 79 -11.96 21.25 15.85
N GLU A 80 -11.20 20.15 15.77
CA GLU A 80 -11.77 18.80 15.77
C GLU A 80 -12.62 18.57 17.02
N LEU A 81 -12.13 18.96 18.19
CA LEU A 81 -12.86 18.82 19.44
C LEU A 81 -14.15 19.64 19.49
N ARG A 82 -14.11 20.88 18.94
CA ARG A 82 -15.28 21.77 18.79
C ARG A 82 -16.31 21.16 17.84
N ASP A 83 -15.86 20.54 16.77
CA ASP A 83 -16.69 19.88 15.76
C ASP A 83 -17.24 18.51 16.22
N GLY A 84 -17.13 18.20 17.52
CA GLY A 84 -17.65 16.96 18.09
C GLY A 84 -16.82 15.72 17.75
N VAL A 85 -15.59 15.87 17.25
CA VAL A 85 -14.71 14.74 16.93
C VAL A 85 -14.17 14.11 18.20
N ARG A 86 -14.25 12.78 18.28
CA ARG A 86 -13.77 11.95 19.39
C ARG A 86 -13.09 10.69 18.89
N LEU A 87 -12.35 10.01 19.75
CA LEU A 87 -11.75 8.71 19.45
C LEU A 87 -12.74 7.59 19.77
N ALA A 88 -13.12 6.82 18.75
CA ALA A 88 -14.12 5.76 18.84
C ALA A 88 -13.74 4.66 19.85
N CYS A 89 -12.44 4.40 20.03
CA CYS A 89 -11.95 3.40 20.98
C CYS A 89 -11.91 3.89 22.43
N ARG A 90 -12.18 5.18 22.69
CA ARG A 90 -12.16 5.77 24.03
C ARG A 90 -13.53 6.26 24.48
N THR A 91 -14.37 6.62 23.51
CA THR A 91 -15.61 7.32 23.80
C THR A 91 -16.75 6.33 23.95
N ASN A 92 -17.49 6.45 25.05
CA ASN A 92 -18.75 5.76 25.25
C ASN A 92 -19.89 6.66 24.73
N PRO A 93 -20.68 6.23 23.72
CA PRO A 93 -21.78 7.03 23.21
C PRO A 93 -22.92 7.13 24.24
N LYS A 94 -23.54 8.31 24.34
CA LYS A 94 -24.78 8.46 25.12
C LYS A 94 -25.97 7.94 24.31
N PRO A 95 -27.03 7.41 24.95
CA PRO A 95 -28.26 7.06 24.24
C PRO A 95 -28.73 8.22 23.34
N SER A 96 -29.15 7.91 22.12
CA SER A 96 -29.54 8.91 21.10
C SER A 96 -28.41 9.79 20.55
N SER A 97 -27.14 9.47 20.79
CA SER A 97 -26.02 10.09 20.06
C SER A 97 -26.14 9.77 18.56
N LYS A 98 -26.06 10.81 17.72
CA LYS A 98 -25.83 10.65 16.27
C LYS A 98 -24.34 10.71 16.00
N VAL A 99 -23.80 9.64 15.42
CA VAL A 99 -22.37 9.52 15.17
C VAL A 99 -22.14 9.27 13.69
N SER A 100 -21.30 10.12 13.10
CA SER A 100 -20.80 10.01 11.75
C SER A 100 -19.38 9.47 11.78
N ILE A 101 -19.18 8.43 10.99
CA ILE A 101 -17.91 7.75 10.85
C ILE A 101 -17.01 8.61 9.97
N LEU A 102 -15.85 9.06 10.48
CA LEU A 102 -14.86 9.80 9.67
C LEU A 102 -13.81 8.87 9.03
N PHE A 103 -13.88 7.56 9.29
CA PHE A 103 -13.00 6.54 8.70
C PHE A 103 -13.75 5.21 8.53
N GLY A 104 -13.65 4.56 7.38
CA GLY A 104 -14.22 3.22 7.18
C GLY A 104 -15.47 3.18 6.31
N ASN A 105 -15.25 3.19 5.00
CA ASN A 105 -15.50 2.05 4.11
C ASN A 105 -14.83 2.38 2.76
N LYS A 106 -14.06 1.41 2.23
CA LYS A 106 -12.89 1.53 1.35
C LYS A 106 -11.62 1.87 2.13
N THR A 107 -10.63 0.98 2.02
CA THR A 107 -9.22 1.26 2.30
C THR A 107 -8.92 2.67 1.80
N GLU A 108 -8.46 3.56 2.67
CA GLU A 108 -8.05 4.89 2.23
C GLU A 108 -6.90 4.69 1.24
N ILE A 109 -7.19 4.87 -0.05
CA ILE A 109 -6.15 5.03 -1.04
C ILE A 109 -5.61 6.42 -0.80
N VAL A 110 -4.34 6.50 -0.40
CA VAL A 110 -3.68 7.79 -0.30
C VAL A 110 -2.58 7.90 -1.34
N THR A 111 -2.82 8.78 -2.29
CA THR A 111 -1.81 9.35 -3.17
C THR A 111 -1.19 10.49 -2.34
N GLY A 112 0.02 10.29 -1.82
CA GLY A 112 0.61 11.15 -0.77
C GLY A 112 0.83 12.65 -1.10
N SER A 113 -0.19 13.50 -1.14
CA SER A 113 -0.05 14.88 -1.61
C SER A 113 0.87 15.75 -0.74
N LYS A 114 2.06 16.10 -1.22
CA LYS A 114 2.79 17.32 -0.81
C LYS A 114 2.39 18.48 -1.73
N ALA A 115 2.28 19.70 -1.20
CA ALA A 115 1.90 20.90 -1.98
C ALA A 115 2.82 21.21 -3.19
N THR A 116 4.03 20.64 -3.23
CA THR A 116 4.94 20.71 -4.38
C THR A 116 4.51 19.83 -5.57
N GLU A 117 3.52 18.98 -5.40
CA GLU A 117 3.14 17.95 -6.38
C GLU A 117 2.00 18.37 -7.32
N GLU A 118 1.17 19.37 -6.97
CA GLU A 118 0.14 19.90 -7.87
C GLU A 118 0.73 20.41 -9.20
N ASN A 119 1.92 21.03 -9.15
CA ASN A 119 2.63 21.50 -10.33
C ASN A 119 3.14 20.37 -11.25
N ARG A 120 3.16 19.12 -10.77
CA ARG A 120 3.60 17.96 -11.56
C ARG A 120 2.46 17.20 -12.20
N MET A 121 1.22 17.43 -11.80
CA MET A 121 0.09 16.76 -12.41
C MET A 121 -0.05 17.13 -13.90
N PRO A 122 -0.61 16.25 -14.74
CA PRO A 122 -0.74 16.51 -16.16
C PRO A 122 -1.78 17.62 -16.45
N ASP A 123 -1.62 18.33 -17.56
CA ASP A 123 -2.58 19.36 -18.01
C ASP A 123 -3.77 18.78 -18.80
N ARG A 124 -3.80 17.46 -18.94
CA ARG A 124 -4.87 16.68 -19.56
C ARG A 124 -5.40 15.67 -18.57
N ASP A 125 -6.62 15.22 -18.82
CA ASP A 125 -7.19 14.07 -18.14
C ASP A 125 -6.33 12.83 -18.38
N VAL A 126 -6.08 12.05 -17.32
CA VAL A 126 -5.30 10.81 -17.36
C VAL A 126 -5.90 9.83 -16.37
N VAL A 127 -5.87 8.54 -16.71
CA VAL A 127 -6.11 7.46 -15.74
C VAL A 127 -4.82 6.68 -15.50
N ALA A 128 -4.47 6.51 -14.24
CA ALA A 128 -3.46 5.57 -13.78
C ALA A 128 -4.14 4.36 -13.13
N ILE A 129 -3.60 3.17 -13.37
CA ILE A 129 -4.05 1.92 -12.77
C ILE A 129 -2.84 1.25 -12.13
N ASP A 130 -2.94 0.97 -10.84
CA ASP A 130 -2.02 0.11 -10.10
C ASP A 130 -2.63 -1.30 -10.02
N LEU A 131 -2.10 -2.20 -10.85
CA LEU A 131 -2.53 -3.58 -10.97
C LEU A 131 -1.73 -4.47 -9.99
N GLY A 132 -2.15 -4.45 -8.73
CA GLY A 132 -1.62 -5.34 -7.70
C GLY A 132 -2.21 -6.75 -7.73
N THR A 133 -1.53 -7.70 -7.08
CA THR A 133 -1.93 -9.11 -7.03
C THR A 133 -3.24 -9.35 -6.26
N SER A 134 -3.52 -8.53 -5.24
CA SER A 134 -4.72 -8.62 -4.39
C SER A 134 -5.66 -7.44 -4.58
N THR A 135 -5.13 -6.25 -4.79
CA THR A 135 -5.91 -5.02 -4.94
C THR A 135 -5.57 -4.39 -6.29
N VAL A 136 -6.59 -3.86 -6.97
CA VAL A 136 -6.41 -2.96 -8.12
C VAL A 136 -6.91 -1.57 -7.74
N VAL A 137 -6.08 -0.56 -8.01
CA VAL A 137 -6.41 0.82 -7.73
C VAL A 137 -6.41 1.63 -9.01
N PHE A 138 -7.44 2.46 -9.19
CA PHE A 138 -7.58 3.38 -10.29
C PHE A 138 -7.50 4.80 -9.75
N SER A 139 -6.75 5.64 -10.45
CA SER A 139 -6.70 7.08 -10.23
C SER A 139 -7.05 7.81 -11.51
N TYR A 140 -8.10 8.62 -11.47
CA TYR A 140 -8.45 9.54 -12.54
C TYR A 140 -8.11 10.96 -12.11
N TRP A 141 -7.29 11.62 -12.91
CA TRP A 141 -7.00 13.03 -12.79
C TRP A 141 -7.90 13.83 -13.73
N ASP A 142 -8.75 14.69 -13.18
CA ASP A 142 -9.50 15.72 -13.93
C ASP A 142 -8.65 16.99 -14.00
N SER A 143 -8.10 17.29 -15.18
CA SER A 143 -7.19 18.44 -15.31
C SER A 143 -7.92 19.79 -15.27
N LYS A 144 -9.23 19.80 -15.56
CA LYS A 144 -10.07 21.01 -15.52
C LYS A 144 -10.44 21.39 -14.09
N GLN A 145 -10.83 20.39 -13.30
CA GLN A 145 -11.18 20.58 -11.89
C GLN A 145 -9.94 20.55 -10.98
N LYS A 146 -8.78 20.13 -11.51
CA LYS A 146 -7.55 19.86 -10.75
C LYS A 146 -7.84 18.94 -9.57
N LYS A 147 -8.59 17.87 -9.83
CA LYS A 147 -9.09 16.94 -8.82
C LYS A 147 -8.80 15.50 -9.19
N GLU A 148 -8.30 14.76 -8.22
CA GLU A 148 -8.11 13.32 -8.33
C GLU A 148 -9.34 12.56 -7.80
N ARG A 149 -9.74 11.51 -8.53
CA ARG A 149 -10.74 10.54 -8.10
C ARG A 149 -10.12 9.15 -8.03
N LEU A 150 -10.47 8.40 -6.99
CA LEU A 150 -9.86 7.12 -6.68
C LEU A 150 -10.92 6.02 -6.60
N TYR A 151 -10.64 4.88 -7.23
CA TYR A 151 -11.47 3.68 -7.14
C TYR A 151 -10.60 2.48 -6.78
N LYS A 152 -10.91 1.81 -5.66
CA LYS A 152 -10.30 0.55 -5.24
C LYS A 152 -11.25 -0.60 -5.52
N ALA A 153 -10.73 -1.70 -6.03
CA ALA A 153 -11.42 -2.98 -6.08
C ALA A 153 -10.46 -4.14 -5.81
N ASP A 154 -11.00 -5.27 -5.37
CA ASP A 154 -10.23 -6.50 -5.23
C ASP A 154 -9.88 -7.04 -6.62
N ASN A 155 -8.68 -7.58 -6.77
CA ASN A 155 -8.27 -8.21 -8.03
C ASN A 155 -9.15 -9.47 -8.25
N PRO A 156 -9.94 -9.55 -9.34
CA PRO A 156 -10.87 -10.65 -9.58
C PRO A 156 -10.14 -12.00 -9.71
N GLN A 157 -8.85 -11.96 -10.01
CA GLN A 157 -8.03 -13.14 -10.14
C GLN A 157 -7.78 -13.85 -8.81
N ILE A 158 -8.04 -13.25 -7.63
CA ILE A 158 -7.91 -13.89 -6.30
C ILE A 158 -8.53 -15.30 -6.25
N LYS A 159 -9.62 -15.52 -6.99
CA LYS A 159 -10.25 -16.84 -7.12
C LYS A 159 -9.34 -17.95 -7.67
N TYR A 160 -8.23 -17.59 -8.33
CA TYR A 160 -7.24 -18.51 -8.87
C TYR A 160 -6.10 -18.82 -7.88
N GLY A 161 -6.02 -18.12 -6.74
CA GLY A 161 -5.02 -18.30 -5.68
C GLY A 161 -4.55 -16.98 -5.05
N SER A 162 -3.69 -17.03 -4.04
CA SER A 162 -3.19 -15.83 -3.35
C SER A 162 -1.85 -15.31 -3.88
N ASP A 163 -1.15 -16.10 -4.70
CA ASP A 163 0.19 -15.78 -5.21
C ASP A 163 0.22 -15.66 -6.74
N VAL A 164 1.33 -15.15 -7.27
CA VAL A 164 1.54 -14.95 -8.71
C VAL A 164 1.75 -16.25 -9.49
N ILE A 165 2.19 -17.34 -8.85
CA ILE A 165 2.42 -18.63 -9.50
C ILE A 165 1.09 -19.29 -9.86
N SER A 166 0.14 -19.26 -8.94
CA SER A 166 -1.22 -19.74 -9.14
C SER A 166 -1.93 -19.02 -10.31
N ARG A 167 -1.57 -17.77 -10.57
CA ARG A 167 -2.05 -16.97 -11.71
C ARG A 167 -1.48 -17.46 -13.03
N ILE A 168 -0.18 -17.76 -13.05
CA ILE A 168 0.51 -18.35 -14.22
C ILE A 168 -0.13 -19.70 -14.57
N ASP A 169 -0.35 -20.55 -13.56
CA ASP A 169 -0.98 -21.86 -13.74
C ASP A 169 -2.44 -21.74 -14.24
N ALA A 170 -3.19 -20.77 -13.71
CA ALA A 170 -4.54 -20.49 -14.20
C ALA A 170 -4.51 -20.05 -15.68
N ALA A 171 -3.60 -19.16 -16.07
CA ALA A 171 -3.47 -18.68 -17.45
C ALA A 171 -3.12 -19.83 -18.41
N LYS A 172 -2.29 -20.77 -17.95
CA LYS A 172 -1.95 -21.99 -18.70
C LYS A 172 -3.13 -22.95 -18.81
N ARG A 173 -3.88 -23.17 -17.73
CA ARG A 173 -4.97 -24.16 -17.66
C ARG A 173 -6.27 -23.69 -18.31
N LEU A 174 -6.62 -22.41 -18.14
CA LEU A 174 -7.88 -21.82 -18.60
C LEU A 174 -7.73 -21.09 -19.95
N GLY A 175 -6.50 -20.81 -20.37
CA GLY A 175 -6.19 -20.08 -21.59
C GLY A 175 -5.88 -18.60 -21.30
N ARG A 176 -4.74 -18.14 -21.82
CA ARG A 176 -4.20 -16.79 -21.61
C ARG A 176 -5.18 -15.70 -22.05
N GLU A 177 -5.79 -15.86 -23.23
CA GLU A 177 -6.78 -14.91 -23.76
C GLU A 177 -8.03 -14.82 -22.89
N ALA A 178 -8.51 -15.93 -22.33
CA ALA A 178 -9.69 -15.94 -21.48
C ALA A 178 -9.43 -15.15 -20.18
N ILE A 179 -8.27 -15.35 -19.54
CA ILE A 179 -7.90 -14.62 -18.32
C ILE A 179 -7.60 -13.15 -18.60
N SER A 180 -6.91 -12.86 -19.71
CA SER A 180 -6.65 -11.49 -20.16
C SER A 180 -7.95 -10.73 -20.42
N ASN A 181 -8.90 -11.34 -21.14
CA ASN A 181 -10.21 -10.75 -21.41
C ASN A 181 -11.02 -10.49 -20.12
N GLU A 182 -11.02 -11.45 -19.18
CA GLU A 182 -11.67 -11.26 -17.87
C GLU A 182 -11.08 -10.05 -17.13
N LEU A 183 -9.76 -9.91 -17.12
CA LEU A 183 -9.10 -8.80 -16.46
C LEU A 183 -9.34 -7.48 -17.21
N CYS A 184 -9.34 -7.48 -18.54
CA CYS A 184 -9.67 -6.29 -19.34
C CYS A 184 -11.12 -5.84 -19.14
N ASP A 185 -12.08 -6.76 -19.03
CA ASP A 185 -13.47 -6.45 -18.69
C ASP A 185 -13.55 -5.79 -17.31
N PHE A 186 -12.86 -6.34 -16.32
CA PHE A 186 -12.79 -5.75 -14.98
C PHE A 186 -12.17 -4.35 -15.00
N LEU A 187 -11.05 -4.15 -15.70
CA LEU A 187 -10.44 -2.83 -15.83
C LEU A 187 -11.37 -1.84 -16.55
N TYR A 188 -12.09 -2.29 -17.57
CA TYR A 188 -13.04 -1.46 -18.31
C TYR A 188 -14.21 -0.98 -17.41
N GLU A 189 -14.75 -1.84 -16.55
CA GLU A 189 -15.77 -1.42 -15.58
C GLU A 189 -15.19 -0.51 -14.49
N GLY A 190 -13.98 -0.80 -14.00
CA GLY A 190 -13.28 0.08 -13.05
C GLY A 190 -13.00 1.49 -13.62
N LEU A 191 -12.72 1.58 -14.92
CA LEU A 191 -12.60 2.86 -15.63
C LEU A 191 -13.91 3.65 -15.59
N LYS A 192 -15.05 3.02 -15.89
CA LYS A 192 -16.36 3.69 -15.82
C LYS A 192 -16.65 4.19 -14.40
N GLU A 193 -16.33 3.40 -13.39
CA GLU A 193 -16.53 3.78 -11.99
C GLU A 193 -15.68 5.00 -11.60
N VAL A 194 -14.38 5.01 -11.92
CA VAL A 194 -13.48 6.11 -11.53
C VAL A 194 -13.72 7.39 -12.33
N THR A 195 -14.20 7.27 -13.57
CA THR A 195 -14.51 8.42 -14.44
C THR A 195 -15.96 8.91 -14.34
N GLU A 196 -16.80 8.27 -13.52
CA GLU A 196 -18.26 8.52 -13.42
C GLU A 196 -18.97 8.38 -14.78
N GLY A 197 -18.58 7.37 -15.57
CA GLY A 197 -19.23 7.02 -16.84
C GLY A 197 -18.82 7.86 -18.04
N LEU A 198 -17.82 8.74 -17.92
CA LEU A 198 -17.23 9.41 -19.08
C LEU A 198 -16.61 8.35 -20.02
N ALA A 199 -16.93 8.44 -21.31
CA ALA A 199 -16.41 7.52 -22.32
C ALA A 199 -14.87 7.57 -22.35
N PRO A 200 -14.18 6.47 -22.00
CA PRO A 200 -12.71 6.47 -21.81
C PRO A 200 -11.90 6.58 -23.11
N LYS A 201 -12.55 6.67 -24.28
CA LYS A 201 -11.92 6.63 -25.61
C LYS A 201 -10.87 7.74 -25.86
N SER A 202 -10.91 8.85 -25.12
CA SER A 202 -9.98 9.98 -25.28
C SER A 202 -9.02 10.19 -24.11
N ILE A 203 -9.08 9.37 -23.07
CA ILE A 203 -8.27 9.54 -21.87
C ILE A 203 -7.11 8.53 -21.93
N PRO A 204 -5.83 8.97 -21.90
CA PRO A 204 -4.71 8.07 -21.75
C PRO A 204 -4.84 7.22 -20.48
N VAL A 205 -4.72 5.90 -20.63
CA VAL A 205 -4.76 4.94 -19.51
C VAL A 205 -3.38 4.29 -19.37
N TYR A 206 -2.75 4.49 -18.22
CA TYR A 206 -1.43 3.99 -17.86
C TYR A 206 -1.57 2.92 -16.79
N VAL A 207 -0.98 1.74 -17.02
CA VAL A 207 -1.10 0.59 -16.12
C VAL A 207 0.29 0.22 -15.59
N GLY A 208 0.50 0.46 -14.30
CA GLY A 208 1.64 -0.05 -13.53
C GLY A 208 1.24 -1.35 -12.81
N GLY A 209 2.24 -2.16 -12.47
CA GLY A 209 2.05 -3.43 -11.79
C GLY A 209 3.26 -4.33 -11.93
N ASN A 210 3.30 -5.39 -11.14
CA ASN A 210 4.38 -6.36 -11.23
C ASN A 210 4.38 -7.06 -12.60
N THR A 211 5.55 -7.57 -13.00
CA THR A 211 5.77 -8.13 -14.33
C THR A 211 4.77 -9.23 -14.69
N ILE A 212 4.42 -10.11 -13.75
CA ILE A 212 3.48 -11.20 -13.99
C ILE A 212 2.07 -10.67 -14.27
N MET A 213 1.59 -9.71 -13.49
CA MET A 213 0.27 -9.12 -13.69
C MET A 213 0.14 -8.45 -15.06
N LEU A 214 1.18 -7.76 -15.54
CA LEU A 214 1.17 -7.15 -16.87
C LEU A 214 1.17 -8.19 -18.00
N HIS A 215 1.85 -9.34 -17.83
CA HIS A 215 1.81 -10.43 -18.82
C HIS A 215 0.45 -11.11 -18.85
N VAL A 216 -0.16 -11.35 -17.69
CA VAL A 216 -1.51 -11.91 -17.61
C VAL A 216 -2.53 -10.96 -18.22
N LEU A 217 -2.40 -9.65 -17.96
CA LEU A 217 -3.26 -8.63 -18.58
C LEU A 217 -3.09 -8.58 -20.10
N SER A 218 -1.87 -8.65 -20.61
CA SER A 218 -1.62 -8.57 -22.05
C SER A 218 -2.00 -9.83 -22.84
N GLY A 219 -2.23 -10.96 -22.16
CA GLY A 219 -2.47 -12.26 -22.79
C GLY A 219 -1.20 -12.92 -23.33
N GLU A 220 -0.03 -12.36 -23.04
CA GLU A 220 1.27 -12.92 -23.44
C GLU A 220 1.64 -14.15 -22.60
N ASP A 221 2.66 -14.88 -23.03
CA ASP A 221 3.12 -16.05 -22.26
C ASP A 221 3.79 -15.62 -20.94
N SER A 222 3.19 -16.03 -19.82
CA SER A 222 3.72 -15.80 -18.47
C SER A 222 4.43 -17.03 -17.90
N SER A 223 4.51 -18.15 -18.63
CA SER A 223 5.06 -19.42 -18.11
C SER A 223 6.53 -19.32 -17.75
N GLY A 224 7.30 -18.53 -18.51
CA GLY A 224 8.72 -18.26 -18.26
C GLY A 224 8.99 -17.48 -16.98
N LEU A 225 7.99 -16.80 -16.40
CA LEU A 225 8.16 -15.98 -15.18
C LEU A 225 8.11 -16.79 -13.88
N GLY A 226 7.55 -18.00 -13.92
CA GLY A 226 7.37 -18.85 -12.73
C GLY A 226 8.50 -19.86 -12.51
N ALA A 227 9.44 -19.98 -13.45
CA ALA A 227 10.51 -20.97 -13.40
C ALA A 227 11.83 -20.38 -13.92
N TYR A 228 12.93 -20.78 -13.30
CA TYR A 228 14.28 -20.41 -13.74
C TYR A 228 14.47 -20.74 -15.24
N PRO A 229 15.02 -19.82 -16.07
CA PRO A 229 15.74 -18.61 -15.71
C PRO A 229 14.87 -17.33 -15.59
N PHE A 230 13.58 -17.46 -15.29
CA PHE A 230 12.65 -16.35 -15.05
C PHE A 230 12.59 -15.39 -16.23
N THR A 231 12.27 -15.89 -17.42
CA THR A 231 12.30 -15.10 -18.66
C THR A 231 10.96 -14.41 -18.92
N PRO A 232 10.90 -13.07 -18.99
CA PRO A 232 9.71 -12.33 -19.39
C PRO A 232 9.52 -12.37 -20.91
N ALA A 233 8.27 -12.38 -21.37
CA ALA A 233 7.96 -12.21 -22.80
C ALA A 233 8.19 -10.76 -23.26
N PHE A 234 8.01 -9.78 -22.37
CA PHE A 234 8.34 -8.38 -22.63
C PHE A 234 8.71 -7.62 -21.35
N LEU A 235 9.51 -6.57 -21.52
CA LEU A 235 9.81 -5.56 -20.49
C LEU A 235 9.64 -4.12 -21.00
N ASP A 236 9.49 -3.94 -22.31
CA ASP A 236 9.19 -2.66 -22.92
C ASP A 236 7.75 -2.21 -22.69
N GLU A 237 7.49 -0.92 -22.88
CA GLU A 237 6.13 -0.40 -22.94
C GLU A 237 5.30 -1.22 -23.95
N ARG A 238 4.10 -1.60 -23.54
CA ARG A 238 3.15 -2.31 -24.40
C ARG A 238 1.82 -1.61 -24.42
N LYS A 239 1.18 -1.61 -25.58
CA LYS A 239 -0.18 -1.08 -25.75
C LYS A 239 -1.09 -2.23 -26.10
N ILE A 240 -2.12 -2.44 -25.29
CA ILE A 240 -3.19 -3.38 -25.56
C ILE A 240 -4.47 -2.59 -25.77
N THR A 241 -5.26 -2.98 -26.78
CA THR A 241 -6.54 -2.33 -27.06
C THR A 241 -7.64 -3.32 -26.79
N TYR A 242 -8.57 -2.94 -25.93
CA TYR A 242 -9.73 -3.75 -25.58
C TYR A 242 -10.98 -2.87 -25.67
N LYS A 243 -11.97 -3.32 -26.44
CA LYS A 243 -13.12 -2.51 -26.86
C LYS A 243 -12.64 -1.19 -27.48
N ASP A 244 -12.96 -0.06 -26.86
CA ASP A 244 -12.62 1.30 -27.30
C ASP A 244 -11.53 1.97 -26.47
N VAL A 245 -10.82 1.23 -25.61
CA VAL A 245 -9.76 1.74 -24.73
C VAL A 245 -8.41 1.14 -25.08
N THR A 246 -7.38 1.98 -25.11
CA THR A 246 -5.99 1.53 -25.16
C THR A 246 -5.35 1.67 -23.78
N PHE A 247 -4.98 0.52 -23.21
CA PHE A 247 -4.19 0.45 -21.98
C PHE A 247 -2.71 0.47 -22.37
N THR A 248 -1.98 1.44 -21.84
CA THR A 248 -0.51 1.52 -21.97
C THR A 248 0.11 0.90 -20.73
N LEU A 249 0.66 -0.30 -20.89
CA LEU A 249 1.39 -1.01 -19.85
C LEU A 249 2.79 -0.41 -19.75
N LEU A 250 3.15 0.05 -18.54
CA LEU A 250 4.43 0.69 -18.30
C LEU A 250 5.59 -0.31 -18.45
N PRO A 251 6.81 0.15 -18.77
CA PRO A 251 7.95 -0.73 -18.90
C PRO A 251 8.40 -1.28 -17.53
N GLY A 252 8.62 -2.59 -17.46
CA GLY A 252 9.22 -3.27 -16.30
C GLY A 252 10.75 -3.21 -16.33
N ILE A 253 11.40 -3.73 -15.29
CA ILE A 253 12.88 -3.79 -15.19
C ILE A 253 13.37 -5.23 -15.34
N SER A 254 12.74 -6.17 -14.64
CA SER A 254 13.06 -7.60 -14.67
C SER A 254 11.81 -8.43 -14.37
N SER A 255 11.94 -9.74 -14.23
CA SER A 255 10.83 -10.63 -13.83
C SER A 255 10.37 -10.39 -12.39
N PHE A 256 11.25 -9.87 -11.54
CA PHE A 256 10.99 -9.62 -10.12
C PHE A 256 10.72 -8.14 -9.80
N VAL A 257 11.14 -7.23 -10.69
CA VAL A 257 10.97 -5.79 -10.52
C VAL A 257 10.13 -5.27 -11.68
N GLY A 258 8.85 -5.01 -11.38
CA GLY A 258 7.84 -4.66 -12.35
C GLY A 258 7.77 -3.17 -12.69
N ALA A 259 6.73 -2.82 -13.42
CA ALA A 259 6.48 -1.47 -13.87
C ALA A 259 5.86 -0.58 -12.79
N ASP A 260 5.30 -1.18 -11.74
CA ASP A 260 4.97 -0.54 -10.46
C ASP A 260 6.19 0.17 -9.87
N ILE A 261 7.34 -0.51 -9.84
CA ILE A 261 8.61 0.07 -9.37
C ILE A 261 9.11 1.13 -10.34
N THR A 262 9.03 0.90 -11.66
CA THR A 262 9.35 1.94 -12.66
C THR A 262 8.54 3.21 -12.42
N ALA A 263 7.22 3.08 -12.23
CA ALA A 263 6.35 4.20 -11.91
C ALA A 263 6.73 4.85 -10.57
N GLY A 264 7.02 4.06 -9.55
CA GLY A 264 7.51 4.56 -8.27
C GLY A 264 8.76 5.42 -8.40
N LEU A 265 9.74 4.97 -9.19
CA LEU A 265 10.97 5.72 -9.44
C LEU A 265 10.74 7.01 -10.24
N ILE A 266 9.70 7.08 -11.08
CA ILE A 266 9.29 8.33 -11.74
C ILE A 266 8.66 9.29 -10.71
N SER A 267 7.77 8.79 -9.85
CA SER A 267 7.14 9.57 -8.77
C SER A 267 8.17 10.25 -7.88
N GLU A 268 9.22 9.51 -7.50
CA GLU A 268 10.26 9.99 -6.58
C GLU A 268 11.42 10.71 -7.29
N GLU A 269 11.28 11.02 -8.58
CA GLU A 269 12.29 11.67 -9.42
C GLU A 269 13.65 10.98 -9.36
N VAL A 270 13.63 9.65 -9.31
CA VAL A 270 14.82 8.82 -9.56
C VAL A 270 15.00 8.62 -11.06
N LEU A 271 13.87 8.56 -11.78
CA LEU A 271 13.82 8.52 -13.22
C LEU A 271 13.26 9.83 -13.79
N PRO A 272 13.83 10.35 -14.90
CA PRO A 272 15.05 9.88 -15.58
C PRO A 272 16.30 10.03 -14.70
N ILE A 273 17.26 9.12 -14.87
CA ILE A 273 18.45 9.04 -14.02
C ILE A 273 19.41 10.21 -14.27
N GLY A 274 20.03 10.75 -13.21
CA GLY A 274 21.08 11.76 -13.32
C GLY A 274 21.72 12.15 -11.99
N ALA A 275 22.57 13.18 -11.99
CA ALA A 275 23.27 13.61 -10.77
C ALA A 275 22.33 13.94 -9.61
N ALA A 276 21.15 14.50 -9.89
CA ALA A 276 20.13 14.84 -8.89
C ALA A 276 19.37 13.62 -8.32
N SER A 277 19.55 12.42 -8.88
CA SER A 277 18.96 11.18 -8.37
C SER A 277 19.94 10.39 -7.49
N ARG A 278 21.21 10.81 -7.39
CA ARG A 278 22.21 10.13 -6.56
C ARG A 278 21.78 10.11 -5.08
N GLY A 279 21.97 8.97 -4.42
CA GLY A 279 21.67 8.82 -3.00
C GLY A 279 20.18 8.69 -2.69
N LYS A 280 19.30 8.58 -3.70
CA LYS A 280 17.89 8.25 -3.48
C LYS A 280 17.72 6.75 -3.33
N LEU A 281 17.21 6.34 -2.16
CA LEU A 281 16.80 4.97 -1.87
C LEU A 281 15.28 4.89 -1.89
N PHE A 282 14.73 4.05 -2.76
CA PHE A 282 13.31 3.75 -2.85
C PHE A 282 13.05 2.38 -2.23
N VAL A 283 12.02 2.28 -1.39
CA VAL A 283 11.57 1.04 -0.75
C VAL A 283 10.07 0.92 -0.93
N ASP A 284 9.62 -0.02 -1.76
CA ASP A 284 8.20 -0.38 -1.85
C ASP A 284 7.90 -1.51 -0.86
N LEU A 285 6.92 -1.28 0.02
CA LEU A 285 6.49 -2.28 0.99
C LEU A 285 5.15 -2.89 0.55
N GLY A 286 5.22 -4.07 -0.06
CA GLY A 286 4.09 -4.90 -0.42
C GLY A 286 4.21 -6.31 0.15
N THR A 287 3.66 -7.30 -0.58
CA THR A 287 3.85 -8.72 -0.27
C THR A 287 5.33 -9.14 -0.40
N ASN A 288 6.02 -8.53 -1.36
CA ASN A 288 7.46 -8.47 -1.39
C ASN A 288 7.88 -7.04 -1.01
N ALA A 289 9.13 -6.90 -0.63
CA ALA A 289 9.74 -5.57 -0.53
C ALA A 289 10.68 -5.38 -1.71
N GLU A 290 10.37 -4.44 -2.59
CA GLU A 290 11.21 -4.05 -3.70
C GLU A 290 12.02 -2.81 -3.33
N LEU A 291 13.33 -2.87 -3.54
CA LEU A 291 14.25 -1.80 -3.18
C LEU A 291 15.03 -1.34 -4.41
N ALA A 292 15.30 -0.05 -4.49
CA ALA A 292 16.12 0.53 -5.54
C ALA A 292 16.98 1.68 -5.00
N LEU A 293 18.30 1.59 -5.20
CA LEU A 293 19.28 2.60 -4.80
C LEU A 293 19.95 3.21 -6.03
N CYS A 294 19.85 4.53 -6.17
CA CYS A 294 20.44 5.25 -7.29
C CYS A 294 21.80 5.88 -6.93
N THR A 295 22.81 5.64 -7.76
CA THR A 295 24.16 6.22 -7.60
C THR A 295 24.37 7.50 -8.42
N GLY A 296 23.37 7.90 -9.21
CA GLY A 296 23.43 8.95 -10.22
C GLY A 296 23.79 8.44 -11.63
N GLU A 297 24.35 7.23 -11.73
CA GLU A 297 24.70 6.57 -13.00
C GLU A 297 24.05 5.20 -13.17
N LYS A 298 23.83 4.50 -12.05
CA LYS A 298 23.19 3.19 -11.99
C LYS A 298 22.10 3.16 -10.93
N ILE A 299 21.14 2.26 -11.11
CA ILE A 299 20.11 1.94 -10.12
C ILE A 299 20.28 0.46 -9.76
N TYR A 300 20.73 0.20 -8.55
CA TYR A 300 20.82 -1.15 -8.01
C TYR A 300 19.47 -1.51 -7.42
N CYS A 301 18.88 -2.63 -7.81
CA CYS A 301 17.57 -3.02 -7.32
C CYS A 301 17.52 -4.48 -6.90
N THR A 302 16.67 -4.78 -5.92
CA THR A 302 16.43 -6.14 -5.45
C THR A 302 14.99 -6.28 -4.97
N ALA A 303 14.53 -7.52 -4.89
CA ALA A 303 13.27 -7.87 -4.24
C ALA A 303 13.58 -8.82 -3.08
N CYS A 304 12.95 -8.57 -1.94
CA CYS A 304 13.11 -9.35 -0.72
C CYS A 304 11.76 -9.96 -0.33
N ALA A 305 11.78 -11.21 0.10
CA ALA A 305 10.59 -11.90 0.60
C ALA A 305 10.22 -11.38 2.00
N ALA A 306 9.55 -10.23 2.05
CA ALA A 306 9.05 -9.64 3.30
C ALA A 306 7.79 -10.36 3.82
N GLY A 307 7.10 -11.11 2.98
CA GLY A 307 5.86 -11.80 3.34
C GLY A 307 4.69 -10.83 3.51
N SER A 308 3.57 -11.31 4.05
CA SER A 308 2.35 -10.50 4.15
C SER A 308 2.35 -9.51 5.31
N ALA A 309 3.39 -9.46 6.15
CA ALA A 309 3.41 -8.65 7.37
C ALA A 309 3.10 -7.17 7.12
N PHE A 310 3.59 -6.63 6.00
CA PHE A 310 3.36 -5.25 5.57
C PHE A 310 2.21 -5.11 4.56
N SER A 311 1.42 -6.15 4.29
CA SER A 311 0.26 -6.04 3.40
C SER A 311 -0.95 -5.45 4.15
N THR A 312 -1.75 -4.63 3.46
CA THR A 312 -2.96 -4.01 4.04
C THR A 312 -4.10 -5.00 4.26
N ASP A 313 -4.09 -6.11 3.51
CA ASP A 313 -5.24 -7.03 3.43
C ASP A 313 -5.01 -8.31 4.28
N ALA A 314 -3.75 -8.69 4.55
CA ALA A 314 -3.40 -9.92 5.27
C ALA A 314 -2.24 -9.76 6.28
N GLY A 315 -1.81 -8.52 6.57
CA GLY A 315 -0.69 -8.20 7.44
C GLY A 315 -1.06 -7.60 8.79
N VAL A 316 -0.05 -7.36 9.62
CA VAL A 316 -0.20 -6.70 10.93
C VAL A 316 -0.43 -5.18 10.78
N GLY A 317 -0.21 -4.64 9.57
CA GLY A 317 -0.46 -3.25 9.26
C GLY A 317 0.51 -2.29 9.94
N SER A 318 0.41 -1.00 9.57
CA SER A 318 1.28 0.05 10.12
C SER A 318 1.14 0.19 11.65
N GLU A 319 -0.05 -0.12 12.15
CA GLU A 319 -0.41 -0.15 13.56
C GLU A 319 0.31 -1.26 14.33
N GLY A 320 0.51 -2.41 13.70
CA GLY A 320 1.29 -3.51 14.27
C GLY A 320 2.73 -3.11 14.55
N ILE A 321 3.35 -2.38 13.61
CA ILE A 321 4.70 -1.82 13.79
C ILE A 321 4.73 -0.84 14.96
N SER A 322 3.78 0.11 15.01
CA SER A 322 3.71 1.06 16.11
C SER A 322 3.48 0.39 17.46
N ALA A 323 2.61 -0.63 17.52
CA ALA A 323 2.37 -1.40 18.74
C ALA A 323 3.65 -2.12 19.19
N LEU A 324 4.34 -2.78 18.26
CA LEU A 324 5.60 -3.46 18.54
C LEU A 324 6.69 -2.51 19.03
N ALA A 325 6.86 -1.34 18.38
CA ALA A 325 7.81 -0.33 18.80
C ALA A 325 7.58 0.13 20.26
N VAL A 326 6.31 0.31 20.65
CA VAL A 326 5.92 0.62 22.03
C VAL A 326 6.23 -0.54 22.97
N LEU A 327 5.92 -1.78 22.57
CA LEU A 327 6.14 -2.97 23.40
C LEU A 327 7.63 -3.23 23.67
N LEU A 328 8.48 -3.04 22.66
CA LEU A 328 9.94 -3.10 22.82
C LEU A 328 10.44 -2.03 23.79
N LYS A 329 9.94 -0.80 23.64
CA LYS A 329 10.31 0.31 24.53
C LYS A 329 9.85 0.09 25.97
N GLU A 330 8.70 -0.56 26.19
CA GLU A 330 8.17 -0.89 27.51
C GLU A 330 8.78 -2.17 28.10
N GLY A 331 9.66 -2.87 27.38
CA GLY A 331 10.28 -4.13 27.83
C GLY A 331 9.28 -5.30 27.90
N LYS A 332 8.15 -5.19 27.21
CA LYS A 332 7.10 -6.21 27.11
C LYS A 332 7.30 -7.15 25.93
N VAL A 333 8.16 -6.76 25.01
CA VAL A 333 8.78 -7.64 24.02
C VAL A 333 10.28 -7.49 24.20
N ASP A 334 11.01 -8.60 24.28
CA ASP A 334 12.46 -8.56 24.36
C ASP A 334 13.12 -8.39 22.98
N ARG A 335 14.45 -8.19 22.96
CA ARG A 335 15.21 -7.99 21.71
C ARG A 335 15.10 -9.17 20.73
N THR A 336 14.80 -10.37 21.22
CA THR A 336 14.65 -11.57 20.38
C THR A 336 13.26 -11.67 19.76
N GLY A 337 12.33 -10.79 20.17
CA GLY A 337 10.93 -10.80 19.77
C GLY A 337 10.03 -11.67 20.63
N LEU A 338 10.48 -12.12 21.81
CA LEU A 338 9.62 -12.86 22.73
C LEU A 338 8.62 -11.90 23.39
N LEU A 339 7.33 -12.19 23.27
CA LEU A 339 6.25 -11.47 23.93
C LEU A 339 6.14 -11.90 25.40
N LEU A 340 6.25 -10.93 26.30
CA LEU A 340 6.19 -11.10 27.76
C LEU A 340 4.88 -10.61 28.38
N ASP A 341 4.00 -9.97 27.58
CA ASP A 341 2.71 -9.41 28.01
C ASP A 341 1.55 -10.17 27.34
N GLU A 342 0.82 -10.96 28.13
CA GLU A 342 -0.36 -11.70 27.66
C GLU A 342 -1.54 -10.80 27.26
N GLY A 343 -1.53 -9.52 27.67
CA GLY A 343 -2.56 -8.54 27.32
C GLY A 343 -2.31 -7.77 26.03
N ALA A 344 -1.31 -8.19 25.22
CA ALA A 344 -0.91 -7.43 24.05
C ALA A 344 -1.90 -7.49 22.87
N PRO A 345 -2.06 -6.39 22.10
CA PRO A 345 -2.94 -6.31 20.94
C PRO A 345 -2.34 -6.95 19.69
N ILE A 346 -1.08 -7.39 19.75
CA ILE A 346 -0.41 -8.18 18.72
C ILE A 346 0.04 -9.50 19.31
N THR A 347 -0.04 -10.56 18.53
CA THR A 347 0.32 -11.91 18.95
C THR A 347 1.81 -12.17 18.77
N GLN A 348 2.31 -13.24 19.40
CA GLN A 348 3.68 -13.71 19.15
C GLN A 348 3.93 -14.03 17.67
N LYS A 349 2.91 -14.51 16.94
CA LYS A 349 3.00 -14.77 15.50
C LYS A 349 3.20 -13.47 14.73
N ASP A 350 2.41 -12.44 15.03
CA ASP A 350 2.52 -11.12 14.39
C ASP A 350 3.92 -10.52 14.57
N ILE A 351 4.49 -10.66 15.77
CA ILE A 351 5.85 -10.19 16.06
C ILE A 351 6.86 -10.94 15.19
N ARG A 352 6.75 -12.26 15.05
CA ARG A 352 7.65 -13.06 14.20
C ARG A 352 7.51 -12.69 12.73
N ASP A 353 6.29 -12.48 12.25
CA ASP A 353 6.04 -12.06 10.87
C ASP A 353 6.69 -10.69 10.60
N ILE A 354 6.51 -9.70 11.50
CA ILE A 354 7.19 -8.40 11.39
C ILE A 354 8.71 -8.55 11.45
N GLN A 355 9.21 -9.41 12.34
CA GLN A 355 10.64 -9.61 12.57
C GLN A 355 11.36 -10.15 11.32
N LEU A 356 10.76 -11.14 10.64
CA LEU A 356 11.31 -11.68 9.40
C LEU A 356 11.23 -10.64 8.27
N ALA A 357 10.09 -9.95 8.17
CA ALA A 357 9.86 -8.94 7.15
C ALA A 357 10.83 -7.76 7.27
N LYS A 358 11.04 -7.25 8.49
CA LYS A 358 11.96 -6.14 8.75
C LYS A 358 13.41 -6.54 8.53
N ALA A 359 13.77 -7.78 8.89
CA ALA A 359 15.11 -8.30 8.62
C ALA A 359 15.38 -8.37 7.11
N ALA A 360 14.44 -8.89 6.32
CA ALA A 360 14.56 -8.97 4.87
C ALA A 360 14.80 -7.59 4.22
N VAL A 361 14.03 -6.58 4.63
CA VAL A 361 14.17 -5.21 4.12
C VAL A 361 15.52 -4.61 4.51
N ALA A 362 15.89 -4.69 5.80
CA ALA A 362 17.17 -4.14 6.28
C ALA A 362 18.38 -4.80 5.60
N THR A 363 18.34 -6.12 5.41
CA THR A 363 19.34 -6.88 4.65
C THR A 363 19.39 -6.43 3.18
N GLY A 364 18.24 -6.21 2.55
CA GLY A 364 18.17 -5.67 1.20
C GLY A 364 18.87 -4.31 1.08
N ILE A 365 18.65 -3.40 2.04
CA ILE A 365 19.32 -2.09 2.08
C ILE A 365 20.84 -2.25 2.17
N GLU A 366 21.32 -3.11 3.09
CA GLU A 366 22.75 -3.39 3.26
C GLU A 366 23.39 -3.96 1.98
N ILE A 367 22.71 -4.90 1.31
CA ILE A 367 23.18 -5.48 0.04
C ILE A 367 23.29 -4.39 -1.04
N LEU A 368 22.29 -3.51 -1.16
CA LEU A 368 22.33 -2.43 -2.13
C LEU A 368 23.50 -1.48 -1.86
N LEU A 369 23.72 -1.08 -0.60
CA LEU A 369 24.84 -0.22 -0.20
C LEU A 369 26.20 -0.87 -0.54
N ASN A 370 26.37 -2.15 -0.20
CA ASN A 370 27.59 -2.91 -0.47
C ASN A 370 27.87 -3.02 -1.97
N LYS A 371 26.85 -3.30 -2.79
CA LYS A 371 27.00 -3.45 -4.25
C LYS A 371 27.19 -2.13 -4.97
N SER A 372 26.58 -1.05 -4.47
CA SER A 372 26.74 0.28 -5.06
C SER A 372 28.02 0.99 -4.62
N GLY A 373 28.64 0.53 -3.52
CA GLY A 373 29.77 1.21 -2.88
C GLY A 373 29.38 2.55 -2.22
N LEU A 374 28.10 2.71 -1.87
CA LEU A 374 27.62 3.90 -1.14
C LEU A 374 27.56 3.57 0.35
N GLU A 375 27.76 4.58 1.18
CA GLU A 375 27.57 4.49 2.63
C GLU A 375 26.28 5.19 3.06
N TYR A 376 25.82 4.94 4.29
CA TYR A 376 24.66 5.61 4.88
C TYR A 376 24.70 7.15 4.81
N LYS A 377 25.92 7.73 4.87
CA LYS A 377 26.12 9.17 4.76
C LYS A 377 25.81 9.71 3.35
N ASP A 378 26.00 8.89 2.32
CA ASP A 378 25.81 9.24 0.91
C ASP A 378 24.35 9.14 0.46
N ILE A 379 23.50 8.50 1.27
CA ILE A 379 22.05 8.48 1.03
C ILE A 379 21.51 9.89 1.29
N GLU A 380 20.82 10.48 0.33
CA GLU A 380 20.21 11.80 0.46
C GLU A 380 18.78 11.70 0.99
N SER A 381 18.04 10.70 0.53
CA SER A 381 16.65 10.51 0.93
C SER A 381 16.21 9.05 0.79
N VAL A 382 15.25 8.65 1.64
CA VAL A 382 14.60 7.34 1.59
C VAL A 382 13.11 7.52 1.44
N SER A 383 12.52 7.04 0.35
CA SER A 383 11.08 7.01 0.14
C SER A 383 10.53 5.62 0.42
N ILE A 384 9.50 5.56 1.28
CA ILE A 384 8.77 4.34 1.59
C ILE A 384 7.41 4.39 0.89
N ALA A 385 7.25 3.54 -0.11
CA ALA A 385 6.05 3.39 -0.92
C ALA A 385 5.20 2.18 -0.49
N GLY A 386 4.13 1.97 -1.23
CA GLY A 386 3.15 0.91 -1.01
C GLY A 386 1.91 1.42 -0.27
N GLY A 387 0.78 0.70 -0.43
CA GLY A 387 -0.46 1.01 0.28
C GLY A 387 -0.31 1.00 1.81
N PHE A 388 0.72 0.32 2.30
CA PHE A 388 1.16 0.31 3.69
C PHE A 388 2.00 1.53 4.09
N GLY A 389 2.93 1.94 3.23
CA GLY A 389 3.95 2.94 3.52
C GLY A 389 3.38 4.29 3.94
N TYR A 390 2.21 4.68 3.43
CA TYR A 390 1.59 5.99 3.74
C TYR A 390 1.35 6.22 5.24
N PHE A 391 0.88 5.19 5.96
CA PHE A 391 0.53 5.30 7.38
C PHE A 391 1.67 4.86 8.31
N LEU A 392 2.83 4.48 7.72
CA LEU A 392 3.99 4.05 8.46
C LEU A 392 4.58 5.21 9.24
N ASN A 393 4.69 5.04 10.56
CA ASN A 393 5.48 5.95 11.37
C ASN A 393 6.96 5.61 11.21
N VAL A 394 7.72 6.55 10.62
CA VAL A 394 9.16 6.41 10.39
C VAL A 394 9.94 6.23 11.70
N ASP A 395 9.52 6.88 12.78
CA ASP A 395 10.15 6.70 14.10
C ASP A 395 10.01 5.26 14.60
N ASP A 396 8.81 4.69 14.45
CA ASP A 396 8.51 3.33 14.89
C ASP A 396 9.20 2.30 13.97
N ALA A 397 9.22 2.54 12.66
CA ALA A 397 9.94 1.72 11.69
C ALA A 397 11.44 1.65 12.00
N ALA A 398 12.07 2.79 12.32
CA ALA A 398 13.46 2.82 12.74
C ALA A 398 13.67 2.19 14.13
N ALA A 399 12.70 2.31 15.03
CA ALA A 399 12.77 1.70 16.37
C ALA A 399 12.78 0.17 16.33
N ILE A 400 12.06 -0.43 15.38
CA ILE A 400 12.06 -1.90 15.18
C ILE A 400 13.18 -2.40 14.25
N GLY A 401 14.01 -1.50 13.73
CA GLY A 401 15.08 -1.84 12.78
C GLY A 401 14.60 -2.21 11.38
N LEU A 402 13.38 -1.83 10.98
CA LEU A 402 12.92 -1.94 9.58
C LEU A 402 13.72 -1.01 8.66
N ILE A 403 14.03 0.18 9.17
CA ILE A 403 14.91 1.15 8.52
C ILE A 403 16.12 1.36 9.42
N PRO A 404 17.35 1.34 8.87
CA PRO A 404 18.56 1.68 9.62
C PRO A 404 18.45 3.05 10.31
N LYS A 405 18.95 3.15 11.54
CA LYS A 405 18.79 4.34 12.40
C LYS A 405 19.46 5.58 11.77
N GLU A 406 20.53 5.36 11.01
CA GLU A 406 21.28 6.36 10.25
C GLU A 406 20.43 7.02 9.16
N LEU A 407 19.44 6.30 8.63
CA LEU A 407 18.57 6.76 7.55
C LEU A 407 17.30 7.43 8.03
N LYS A 408 16.91 7.21 9.30
CA LYS A 408 15.69 7.73 9.91
C LYS A 408 15.39 9.21 9.57
N GLY A 409 16.40 10.09 9.68
CA GLY A 409 16.24 11.54 9.44
C GLY A 409 16.06 11.92 7.96
N LYS A 410 16.25 10.97 7.06
CA LYS A 410 16.17 11.12 5.60
C LYS A 410 14.96 10.38 5.01
N THR A 411 14.21 9.66 5.85
CA THR A 411 13.12 8.78 5.45
C THR A 411 11.76 9.47 5.49
N TYR A 412 10.94 9.24 4.47
CA TYR A 412 9.56 9.70 4.42
C TYR A 412 8.65 8.68 3.72
N ALA A 413 7.36 8.74 4.01
CA ALA A 413 6.33 7.93 3.35
C ALA A 413 5.83 8.63 2.07
N SER A 414 5.71 7.88 0.98
CA SER A 414 5.31 8.39 -0.35
C SER A 414 3.93 7.89 -0.82
N GLY A 415 3.33 6.94 -0.11
CA GLY A 415 2.01 6.37 -0.44
C GLY A 415 2.04 5.53 -1.72
N ASN A 416 0.95 5.55 -2.50
CA ASN A 416 0.89 4.79 -3.76
C ASN A 416 1.64 5.53 -4.88
N THR A 417 2.94 5.24 -5.00
CA THR A 417 3.83 5.84 -5.99
C THR A 417 3.64 5.26 -7.40
N CYS A 418 3.11 4.03 -7.52
CA CYS A 418 2.73 3.41 -8.79
C CYS A 418 1.68 4.26 -9.53
N LEU A 419 0.61 4.65 -8.84
CA LEU A 419 -0.42 5.54 -9.40
C LEU A 419 0.17 6.90 -9.82
N ARG A 420 0.96 7.50 -8.93
CA ARG A 420 1.56 8.83 -9.14
C ARG A 420 2.48 8.87 -10.35
N GLY A 421 3.41 7.93 -10.42
CA GLY A 421 4.32 7.79 -11.55
C GLY A 421 3.58 7.54 -12.85
N SER A 422 2.52 6.73 -12.81
CA SER A 422 1.68 6.44 -13.97
C SER A 422 0.91 7.68 -14.45
N LEU A 423 0.43 8.54 -13.55
CA LEU A 423 -0.26 9.79 -13.93
C LEU A 423 0.65 10.77 -14.69
N ILE A 424 1.96 10.74 -14.41
CA ILE A 424 2.94 11.68 -15.00
C ILE A 424 3.90 11.01 -15.99
N TYR A 425 3.66 9.73 -16.32
CA TYR A 425 4.55 8.94 -17.17
C TYR A 425 4.75 9.58 -18.55
N ASP A 426 3.69 10.18 -19.10
CA ASP A 426 3.71 10.85 -20.40
C ASP A 426 4.73 12.00 -20.49
N LYS A 427 5.08 12.61 -19.34
CA LYS A 427 6.07 13.69 -19.26
C LYS A 427 7.50 13.17 -19.45
N VAL A 428 7.75 11.89 -19.16
CA VAL A 428 9.10 11.30 -19.14
C VAL A 428 9.26 10.13 -20.13
N GLU A 429 8.20 9.62 -20.76
CA GLU A 429 8.20 8.43 -21.62
C GLU A 429 9.33 8.42 -22.67
N LYS A 430 9.66 9.58 -23.24
CA LYS A 430 10.69 9.71 -24.28
C LYS A 430 12.10 9.53 -23.75
N GLU A 431 12.34 9.90 -22.50
CA GLU A 431 13.62 9.79 -21.80
C GLU A 431 13.85 8.37 -21.28
N LEU A 432 12.79 7.56 -21.18
CA LEU A 432 12.84 6.19 -20.65
C LEU A 432 13.11 5.11 -21.71
N LYS A 433 13.42 5.45 -22.96
CA LYS A 433 13.62 4.44 -24.03
C LYS A 433 14.70 3.39 -23.74
N ASP A 434 15.70 3.73 -22.92
CA ASP A 434 16.86 2.86 -22.63
C ASP A 434 17.17 2.75 -21.13
N PHE A 435 16.28 3.23 -20.26
CA PHE A 435 16.54 3.37 -18.83
C PHE A 435 16.96 2.05 -18.15
N ARG A 436 16.47 0.90 -18.63
CA ARG A 436 16.84 -0.43 -18.13
C ARG A 436 18.34 -0.72 -18.18
N LYS A 437 19.08 -0.12 -19.12
CA LYS A 437 20.55 -0.26 -19.20
C LYS A 437 21.28 0.32 -17.98
N SER A 438 20.60 1.18 -17.23
CA SER A 438 21.11 1.75 -15.98
C SER A 438 20.78 0.89 -14.76
N PHE A 439 19.94 -0.14 -14.89
CA PHE A 439 19.59 -1.02 -13.78
C PHE A 439 20.59 -2.14 -13.59
N VAL A 440 20.84 -2.48 -12.32
CA VAL A 440 21.63 -3.62 -11.89
C VAL A 440 20.75 -4.44 -10.95
N PRO A 441 19.97 -5.41 -11.48
CA PRO A 441 19.15 -6.28 -10.65
C PRO A 441 20.04 -7.23 -9.84
N ILE A 442 19.72 -7.40 -8.57
CA ILE A 442 20.42 -8.27 -7.62
C ILE A 442 19.42 -9.27 -7.07
N GLU A 443 19.74 -10.56 -7.20
CA GLU A 443 19.01 -11.65 -6.55
C GLU A 443 19.54 -11.80 -5.12
N SER A 444 18.97 -11.03 -4.19
CA SER A 444 19.50 -10.92 -2.81
C SER A 444 19.67 -12.27 -2.11
N ALA A 445 18.74 -13.20 -2.31
CA ALA A 445 18.80 -14.54 -1.72
C ALA A 445 19.97 -15.41 -2.24
N LEU A 446 20.60 -15.04 -3.36
CA LEU A 446 21.77 -15.73 -3.91
C LEU A 446 23.07 -15.00 -3.60
N GLU A 447 23.01 -13.85 -2.93
CA GLU A 447 24.21 -13.07 -2.59
C GLU A 447 24.99 -13.74 -1.45
N GLU A 448 26.31 -13.77 -1.62
CA GLU A 448 27.21 -14.29 -0.60
C GLU A 448 27.09 -13.44 0.68
N GLY A 449 26.87 -14.11 1.82
CA GLY A 449 26.67 -13.45 3.10
C GLY A 449 25.25 -12.94 3.36
N PHE A 450 24.27 -13.26 2.50
CA PHE A 450 22.85 -12.94 2.75
C PHE A 450 22.38 -13.45 4.12
N ASP A 451 22.61 -14.74 4.42
CA ASP A 451 22.16 -15.36 5.67
C ASP A 451 22.78 -14.69 6.91
N ASP A 452 24.06 -14.36 6.85
CA ASP A 452 24.77 -13.67 7.93
C ASP A 452 24.22 -12.26 8.16
N LEU A 453 23.98 -11.52 7.07
CA LEU A 453 23.38 -10.19 7.14
C LEU A 453 21.94 -10.29 7.66
N PHE A 454 21.14 -11.23 7.16
CA PHE A 454 19.77 -11.46 7.61
C PHE A 454 19.70 -11.78 9.09
N MET A 455 20.52 -12.72 9.58
CA MET A 455 20.53 -13.11 10.99
C MET A 455 20.92 -11.96 11.92
N ARG A 456 21.79 -11.04 11.49
CA ARG A 456 22.10 -9.82 12.25
C ARG A 456 20.93 -8.86 12.36
N GLN A 457 20.01 -8.90 11.40
CA GLN A 457 18.84 -8.02 11.34
C GLN A 457 17.58 -8.64 11.97
N VAL A 458 17.61 -9.89 12.41
CA VAL A 458 16.44 -10.55 13.03
C VAL A 458 16.12 -9.93 14.39
N ASP A 459 17.09 -9.75 15.27
CA ASP A 459 16.86 -9.13 16.59
C ASP A 459 16.49 -7.63 16.48
N PHE A 460 15.71 -7.11 17.42
CA PHE A 460 15.23 -5.71 17.45
C PHE A 460 16.25 -4.70 17.98
#